data_AF-A0A2S5KW12-F1
#
_entry.id   AF-A0A2S5KW12-F1
#
_cell.length_a   1.000
_cell.length_b   1.000
_cell.length_c   1.000
_cell.angle_alpha   90.00
_cell.angle_beta   90.00
_cell.angle_gamma   90.00
#
_symmetry.space_group_name_H-M   'P 1'
#
loop_
_entity.id
_entity.type
_entity.pdbx_description
1 polymer ?
#
loop_
_entity_poly.entity_id
_entity_poly.type
_entity_poly.pdbx_seq_one_letter_code
_entity_poly.pdbx_strand_id
1 'polypeptide(L)'
;MWIYDTLNYRIAWANEAGLQLWDSPHLQELSSRDFRLDMSRAVYLTLCQYLEEFRQGERLLKWWTLTPHGQPKRVLCQFSGIVMEDGHMAMLCEAPYQELASPAPARSASQSTMVALFGPQQQLISSNPIFNQTFRYQISQLRDLLEEDAECRFVLNQLQNHPVQINERVLSTSIGKRWHRLEFRYLDNHRSQLLLQAEDIHEQKVQEALAHRDSLTGLLSQPDFFAISTRQIASHAQLTLWRCQNWSAWQQSVGLSRSLRTIKLLADSLQQYLPALSPCTYLGKGDFLAVITPSTYTDRRYDTQLLAQAWIPARDNLGSPLRCPDYQCQQIPLAEHQFDLARAFDLLHQN
;
A
#
# COMPACT_ATOMS: atom_id res chain seq x y z
N MET A 1 13.94 -22.29 -12.22
CA MET A 1 14.50 -22.65 -10.90
C MET A 1 16.01 -22.71 -11.02
N TRP A 2 16.74 -22.21 -10.04
CA TRP A 2 18.20 -22.31 -9.97
C TRP A 2 18.68 -22.36 -8.51
N ILE A 3 19.90 -22.84 -8.30
CA ILE A 3 20.58 -22.85 -7.00
C ILE A 3 21.68 -21.79 -7.04
N TYR A 4 21.55 -20.78 -6.20
CA TYR A 4 22.59 -19.77 -6.00
C TYR A 4 23.44 -20.12 -4.79
N ASP A 5 24.72 -20.36 -5.04
CA ASP A 5 25.73 -20.64 -4.03
C ASP A 5 26.33 -19.30 -3.57
N THR A 6 25.72 -18.72 -2.53
CA THR A 6 26.08 -17.40 -2.01
C THR A 6 27.53 -17.32 -1.54
N LEU A 7 28.09 -18.40 -0.98
CA LEU A 7 29.45 -18.40 -0.44
C LEU A 7 30.51 -18.40 -1.55
N ASN A 8 30.20 -19.03 -2.70
CA ASN A 8 31.10 -19.11 -3.85
C ASN A 8 30.73 -18.16 -5.00
N TYR A 9 29.70 -17.32 -4.83
CA TYR A 9 29.24 -16.32 -5.80
C TYR A 9 28.95 -16.91 -7.19
N ARG A 10 28.26 -18.05 -7.23
CA ARG A 10 27.95 -18.76 -8.49
C ARG A 10 26.55 -19.34 -8.49
N ILE A 11 26.04 -19.60 -9.68
CA ILE A 11 24.85 -20.44 -9.86
C ILE A 11 25.33 -21.88 -10.05
N ALA A 12 25.18 -22.71 -9.03
CA ALA A 12 25.67 -24.09 -9.03
C ALA A 12 24.83 -25.02 -9.93
N TRP A 13 23.55 -24.71 -10.09
CA TRP A 13 22.62 -25.49 -10.89
C TRP A 13 21.46 -24.63 -11.39
N ALA A 14 20.89 -24.96 -12.55
CA ALA A 14 19.65 -24.39 -13.06
C ALA A 14 18.93 -25.40 -13.95
N ASN A 15 17.60 -25.35 -13.96
CA ASN A 15 16.80 -26.03 -14.99
C ASN A 15 16.76 -25.22 -16.28
N GLU A 16 16.17 -25.78 -17.35
CA GLU A 16 16.08 -25.12 -18.67
C GLU A 16 15.45 -23.72 -18.60
N ALA A 17 14.34 -23.56 -17.87
CA ALA A 17 13.71 -22.26 -17.68
C ALA A 17 14.61 -21.28 -16.89
N GLY A 18 15.40 -21.77 -15.94
CA GLY A 18 16.41 -20.99 -15.24
C GLY A 18 17.54 -20.53 -16.15
N LEU A 19 18.02 -21.40 -17.05
CA LEU A 19 19.02 -21.04 -18.06
C LEU A 19 18.51 -19.93 -18.99
N GLN A 20 17.26 -20.05 -19.46
CA GLN A 20 16.60 -19.01 -20.26
C GLN A 20 16.45 -17.69 -19.50
N LEU A 21 16.05 -17.75 -18.22
CA LEU A 21 15.94 -16.56 -17.38
C LEU A 21 17.29 -15.84 -17.24
N TRP A 22 18.37 -16.59 -17.07
CA TRP A 22 19.73 -16.08 -16.93
C TRP A 22 20.45 -15.82 -18.26
N ASP A 23 19.78 -15.94 -19.41
CA ASP A 23 20.37 -15.82 -20.74
C ASP A 23 21.65 -16.66 -20.89
N SER A 24 21.57 -17.94 -20.53
CA SER A 24 22.67 -18.89 -20.62
C SER A 24 22.33 -20.02 -21.60
N PRO A 25 23.26 -20.40 -22.51
CA PRO A 25 23.04 -21.49 -23.45
C PRO A 25 23.05 -22.87 -22.78
N HIS A 26 23.77 -23.04 -21.67
CA HIS A 26 23.87 -24.31 -20.94
C HIS A 26 24.46 -24.12 -19.55
N LEU A 27 24.21 -25.08 -18.66
CA LEU A 27 24.61 -25.02 -17.25
C LEU A 27 26.11 -24.73 -17.05
N GLN A 28 26.97 -25.36 -17.85
CA GLN A 28 28.42 -25.17 -17.71
C GLN A 28 28.86 -23.71 -17.91
N GLU A 29 28.18 -22.95 -18.78
CA GLU A 29 28.48 -21.53 -18.96
C GLU A 29 27.97 -20.74 -17.75
N LEU A 30 26.71 -20.96 -17.33
CA LEU A 30 26.11 -20.26 -16.20
C LEU A 30 26.90 -20.45 -14.89
N SER A 31 27.35 -21.68 -14.62
CA SER A 31 28.11 -22.02 -13.42
C SER A 31 29.55 -21.52 -13.44
N SER A 32 30.07 -21.13 -14.61
CA SER A 32 31.41 -20.54 -14.75
C SER A 32 31.42 -19.03 -14.52
N ARG A 33 30.25 -18.37 -14.49
CA ARG A 33 30.13 -16.93 -14.24
C ARG A 33 30.54 -16.60 -12.81
N ASP A 34 31.34 -15.55 -12.63
CA ASP A 34 31.69 -15.00 -11.33
C ASP A 34 30.77 -13.82 -10.99
N PHE A 35 29.84 -14.02 -10.06
CA PHE A 35 28.88 -12.98 -9.68
C PHE A 35 29.44 -11.98 -8.67
N ARG A 36 30.72 -12.08 -8.26
CA ARG A 36 31.34 -11.13 -7.31
C ARG A 36 31.34 -9.70 -7.81
N LEU A 37 31.58 -9.48 -9.10
CA LEU A 37 31.76 -8.14 -9.67
C LEU A 37 30.47 -7.31 -9.61
N ASP A 38 29.32 -7.95 -9.84
CA ASP A 38 28.01 -7.29 -9.84
C ASP A 38 27.36 -7.29 -8.45
N MET A 39 27.91 -8.05 -7.50
CA MET A 39 27.33 -8.21 -6.17
C MET A 39 27.78 -7.10 -5.22
N SER A 40 26.88 -6.18 -4.90
CA SER A 40 27.13 -5.20 -3.84
C SER A 40 27.28 -5.90 -2.48
N ARG A 41 28.10 -5.33 -1.58
CA ARG A 41 28.27 -5.85 -0.21
C ARG A 41 26.94 -5.92 0.54
N ALA A 42 26.05 -4.95 0.32
CA ALA A 42 24.73 -4.93 0.94
C ALA A 42 23.86 -6.14 0.52
N VAL A 43 23.88 -6.51 -0.76
CA VAL A 43 23.15 -7.68 -1.27
C VAL A 43 23.77 -8.97 -0.74
N TYR A 44 25.10 -9.10 -0.73
CA TYR A 44 25.75 -10.28 -0.14
C TYR A 44 25.33 -10.51 1.31
N LEU A 45 25.35 -9.48 2.15
CA LEU A 45 24.97 -9.57 3.57
C LEU A 45 23.48 -9.90 3.75
N THR A 46 22.63 -9.38 2.86
CA THR A 46 21.20 -9.75 2.80
C THR A 46 21.02 -11.23 2.48
N LEU A 47 21.77 -11.75 1.51
CA LEU A 47 21.72 -13.17 1.16
C LEU A 47 22.24 -14.06 2.29
N CYS A 48 23.28 -13.64 3.00
CA CYS A 48 23.74 -14.35 4.20
C CYS A 48 22.65 -14.40 5.28
N GLN A 49 21.91 -13.30 5.50
CA GLN A 49 20.76 -13.31 6.41
C GLN A 49 19.71 -14.33 5.97
N TYR A 50 19.38 -14.37 4.68
CA TYR A 50 18.42 -15.35 4.16
C TYR A 50 18.89 -16.79 4.39
N LEU A 51 20.19 -17.08 4.24
CA LEU A 51 20.73 -18.41 4.56
C LEU A 51 20.52 -18.80 6.03
N GLU A 52 20.65 -17.86 6.98
CA GLU A 52 20.36 -18.12 8.39
C GLU A 52 18.87 -18.44 8.62
N GLU A 53 17.97 -17.70 7.97
CA GLU A 53 16.52 -17.94 8.03
C GLU A 53 16.18 -19.31 7.42
N PHE A 54 16.81 -19.69 6.31
CA PHE A 54 16.61 -20.98 5.68
C PHE A 54 17.10 -22.15 6.54
N ARG A 55 18.14 -21.97 7.37
CA ARG A 55 18.55 -22.98 8.36
C ARG A 55 17.46 -23.26 9.40
N GLN A 56 16.57 -22.31 9.63
CA GLN A 56 15.40 -22.47 10.50
C GLN A 56 14.17 -23.03 9.75
N GLY A 57 14.29 -23.35 8.46
CA GLY A 57 13.22 -23.87 7.63
C GLY A 57 12.31 -22.81 6.99
N GLU A 58 12.67 -21.54 7.11
CA GLU A 58 11.89 -20.43 6.54
C GLU A 58 11.92 -20.43 5.01
N ARG A 59 10.89 -19.80 4.42
CA ARG A 59 10.80 -19.54 2.98
C ARG A 59 10.42 -18.10 2.76
N LEU A 60 11.05 -17.46 1.78
CA LEU A 60 10.86 -16.04 1.50
C LEU A 60 10.26 -15.84 0.12
N LEU A 61 9.30 -14.93 0.00
CA LEU A 61 8.77 -14.49 -1.29
C LEU A 61 9.17 -13.02 -1.49
N LYS A 62 10.04 -12.74 -2.45
CA LYS A 62 10.62 -11.40 -2.67
C LYS A 62 10.72 -11.09 -4.14
N TRP A 63 10.44 -9.84 -4.51
CA TRP A 63 10.73 -9.34 -5.84
C TRP A 63 12.21 -9.00 -5.98
N TRP A 64 12.85 -9.58 -6.99
CA TRP A 64 14.27 -9.41 -7.24
C TRP A 64 14.53 -8.91 -8.66
N THR A 65 15.58 -8.10 -8.80
CA THR A 65 16.09 -7.68 -10.11
C THR A 65 17.35 -8.49 -10.39
N LEU A 66 17.27 -9.40 -11.37
CA LEU A 66 18.41 -10.13 -11.90
C LEU A 66 19.02 -9.33 -13.05
N THR A 67 20.32 -9.43 -13.30
CA THR A 67 20.99 -8.69 -14.39
C THR A 67 21.80 -9.60 -15.31
N PRO A 68 21.19 -10.62 -15.96
CA PRO A 68 21.90 -11.44 -16.95
C PRO A 68 22.47 -10.57 -18.08
N HIS A 69 23.77 -10.70 -18.35
CA HIS A 69 24.51 -9.86 -19.32
C HIS A 69 24.26 -8.35 -19.16
N GLY A 70 24.07 -7.89 -17.92
CA GLY A 70 23.78 -6.50 -17.60
C GLY A 70 22.35 -6.05 -17.93
N GLN A 71 21.47 -6.95 -18.41
CA GLN A 71 20.08 -6.64 -18.73
C GLN A 71 19.19 -6.91 -17.52
N PRO A 72 18.56 -5.89 -16.90
CA PRO A 72 17.74 -6.08 -15.72
C PRO A 72 16.44 -6.82 -16.05
N LYS A 73 16.19 -7.93 -15.38
CA LYS A 73 14.95 -8.72 -15.40
C LYS A 73 14.35 -8.76 -14.01
N ARG A 74 13.09 -8.31 -13.88
CA ARG A 74 12.35 -8.34 -12.60
C ARG A 74 11.57 -9.64 -12.47
N VAL A 75 11.77 -10.34 -11.37
CA VAL A 75 11.15 -11.63 -11.09
C VAL A 75 10.66 -11.70 -9.64
N LEU A 76 9.49 -12.30 -9.45
CA LEU A 76 9.04 -12.67 -8.11
C LEU A 76 9.68 -14.01 -7.78
N CYS A 77 10.55 -14.03 -6.77
CA CYS A 77 11.29 -15.20 -6.36
C CYS A 77 10.74 -15.76 -5.06
N GLN A 78 10.48 -17.06 -5.04
CA GLN A 78 10.39 -17.85 -3.83
C GLN A 78 11.79 -18.41 -3.53
N PHE A 79 12.34 -18.04 -2.38
CA PHE A 79 13.63 -18.50 -1.90
C PHE A 79 13.47 -19.48 -0.75
N SER A 80 14.29 -20.52 -0.75
CA SER A 80 14.41 -21.48 0.34
C SER A 80 15.83 -22.04 0.41
N GLY A 81 16.15 -22.76 1.49
CA GLY A 81 17.47 -23.38 1.68
C GLY A 81 17.60 -24.73 1.00
N ILE A 82 18.79 -25.01 0.48
CA ILE A 82 19.22 -26.35 0.11
C ILE A 82 20.62 -26.61 0.64
N VAL A 83 20.84 -27.77 1.24
CA VAL A 83 22.16 -28.18 1.74
C VAL A 83 22.95 -28.80 0.58
N MET A 84 24.14 -28.26 0.33
CA MET A 84 25.06 -28.75 -0.70
C MET A 84 25.81 -30.01 -0.23
N GLU A 85 26.51 -30.70 -1.13
CA GLU A 85 27.21 -31.97 -0.84
C GLU A 85 28.29 -31.83 0.25
N ASP A 86 28.93 -30.67 0.33
CA ASP A 86 29.92 -30.27 1.34
C ASP A 86 29.29 -29.74 2.64
N GLY A 87 27.96 -29.72 2.72
CA GLY A 87 27.20 -29.44 3.94
C GLY A 87 26.89 -27.96 4.19
N HIS A 88 27.36 -27.02 3.37
CA HIS A 88 26.93 -25.62 3.52
C HIS A 88 25.55 -25.38 2.91
N MET A 89 24.91 -24.31 3.37
CA MET A 89 23.61 -23.88 2.89
C MET A 89 23.77 -23.03 1.62
N ALA A 90 23.07 -23.41 0.56
CA ALA A 90 22.85 -22.60 -0.63
C ALA A 90 21.39 -22.17 -0.74
N MET A 91 21.10 -21.25 -1.65
CA MET A 91 19.75 -20.71 -1.85
C MET A 91 19.10 -21.34 -3.08
N LEU A 92 18.02 -22.09 -2.88
CA LEU A 92 17.12 -22.50 -3.94
C LEU A 92 16.23 -21.32 -4.34
N CYS A 93 16.21 -21.02 -5.63
CA CYS A 93 15.47 -19.90 -6.20
C CYS A 93 14.44 -20.39 -7.21
N GLU A 94 13.18 -20.11 -6.96
CA GLU A 94 12.06 -20.42 -7.83
C GLU A 94 11.42 -19.11 -8.30
N ALA A 95 11.29 -18.91 -9.61
CA ALA A 95 10.67 -17.71 -10.18
C ALA A 95 9.36 -18.09 -10.89
N PRO A 96 8.22 -18.18 -10.16
CA PRO A 96 6.93 -18.53 -10.74
C PRO A 96 6.35 -17.43 -11.64
N TYR A 97 6.81 -16.18 -11.50
CA TYR A 97 6.33 -15.04 -12.28
C TYR A 97 7.48 -14.14 -12.74
N GLN A 98 7.46 -13.76 -14.01
CA GLN A 98 8.40 -12.84 -14.63
C GLN A 98 7.61 -11.69 -15.27
N GLU A 99 8.00 -10.47 -14.94
CA GLU A 99 7.49 -9.29 -15.64
C GLU A 99 8.46 -8.89 -16.73
N LEU A 100 8.00 -8.92 -17.98
CA LEU A 100 8.78 -8.43 -19.11
C LEU A 100 8.96 -6.91 -18.94
N ALA A 101 10.21 -6.44 -19.01
CA ALA A 101 10.54 -5.04 -18.79
C ALA A 101 9.70 -4.12 -19.71
N SER A 102 8.85 -3.30 -19.12
CA SER A 102 8.14 -2.23 -19.84
C SER A 102 9.15 -1.10 -20.15
N PRO A 103 9.10 -0.44 -21.32
CA PRO A 103 10.11 0.52 -21.77
C PRO A 103 10.16 1.85 -20.99
N ALA A 104 9.38 1.99 -19.90
CA ALA A 104 9.40 3.17 -19.04
C ALA A 104 10.15 2.85 -17.71
N PRO A 105 11.35 3.40 -17.47
CA PRO A 105 12.17 3.11 -16.28
C PRO A 105 11.48 3.50 -14.94
N ALA A 106 10.40 4.29 -14.99
CA ALA A 106 9.71 4.82 -13.83
C ALA A 106 8.61 3.90 -13.23
N ARG A 107 8.05 2.96 -13.99
CA ARG A 107 7.04 2.00 -13.47
C ARG A 107 7.66 0.66 -13.03
N SER A 108 8.86 0.37 -13.50
CA SER A 108 9.56 -0.91 -13.31
C SER A 108 10.33 -1.03 -11.99
N ALA A 109 10.41 0.05 -11.18
CA ALA A 109 11.14 0.06 -9.91
C ALA A 109 10.29 -0.25 -8.67
N SER A 110 8.96 -0.16 -8.77
CA SER A 110 8.08 0.02 -7.61
C SER A 110 7.82 -1.22 -6.74
N GLN A 111 8.56 -2.33 -6.92
CA GLN A 111 8.34 -3.54 -6.11
C GLN A 111 9.60 -4.36 -5.82
N SER A 112 10.75 -4.14 -6.48
CA SER A 112 11.97 -4.92 -6.18
C SER A 112 12.56 -4.55 -4.81
N THR A 113 13.10 -5.53 -4.11
CA THR A 113 13.78 -5.32 -2.83
C THR A 113 15.00 -4.42 -3.03
N MET A 114 14.94 -3.22 -2.47
CA MET A 114 16.07 -2.31 -2.35
C MET A 114 16.88 -2.68 -1.12
N VAL A 115 18.20 -2.60 -1.22
CA VAL A 115 19.09 -2.95 -0.13
C VAL A 115 20.16 -1.88 0.01
N ALA A 116 20.39 -1.43 1.24
CA ALA A 116 21.45 -0.49 1.60
C ALA A 116 22.16 -0.93 2.88
N LEU A 117 23.44 -0.62 2.97
CA LEU A 117 24.29 -0.88 4.12
C LEU A 117 24.85 0.46 4.59
N PHE A 118 24.59 0.80 5.85
CA PHE A 118 25.12 2.00 6.50
C PHE A 118 26.20 1.63 7.51
N GLY A 119 27.19 2.51 7.63
CA GLY A 119 28.27 2.42 8.59
C GLY A 119 27.91 2.92 9.98
N PRO A 120 28.89 2.91 10.91
CA PRO A 120 28.64 3.27 12.30
C PRO A 120 28.34 4.76 12.47
N GLN A 121 28.81 5.62 11.56
CA GLN A 121 28.45 7.04 11.51
C GLN A 121 27.24 7.30 10.58
N GLN A 122 26.46 6.25 10.26
CA GLN A 122 25.24 6.29 9.44
C GLN A 122 25.46 6.72 7.98
N GLN A 123 26.70 6.70 7.50
CA GLN A 123 27.05 6.90 6.11
C GLN A 123 26.71 5.67 5.26
N LEU A 124 26.23 5.89 4.04
CA LEU A 124 25.96 4.81 3.09
C LEU A 124 27.30 4.19 2.64
N ILE A 125 27.48 2.89 2.92
CA ILE A 125 28.67 2.10 2.53
C ILE A 125 28.43 1.39 1.20
N SER A 126 27.25 0.80 1.03
CA SER A 126 26.92 -0.01 -0.15
C SER A 126 25.42 -0.03 -0.36
N SER A 127 24.99 -0.13 -1.61
CA SER A 127 23.58 -0.33 -1.96
C SER A 127 23.47 -1.10 -3.26
N ASN A 128 22.30 -1.70 -3.51
CA ASN A 128 22.02 -2.28 -4.82
C ASN A 128 21.62 -1.19 -5.84
N PRO A 129 21.76 -1.46 -7.15
CA PRO A 129 21.48 -0.45 -8.19
C PRO A 129 20.07 0.14 -8.11
N ILE A 130 19.07 -0.69 -7.78
CA ILE A 130 17.67 -0.25 -7.67
C ILE A 130 17.46 0.76 -6.54
N PHE A 131 18.13 0.62 -5.39
CA PHE A 131 18.11 1.63 -4.33
C PHE A 131 18.61 2.99 -4.88
N ASN A 132 19.76 2.99 -5.56
CA ASN A 132 20.34 4.22 -6.10
C ASN A 132 19.47 4.85 -7.20
N GLN A 133 18.86 4.04 -8.05
CA GLN A 133 17.94 4.51 -9.10
C GLN A 133 16.66 5.11 -8.50
N THR A 134 16.08 4.48 -7.48
CA THR A 134 14.89 4.97 -6.78
C THR A 134 15.15 6.32 -6.12
N PHE A 135 16.32 6.52 -5.50
CA PHE A 135 16.65 7.76 -4.80
C PHE A 135 17.61 8.69 -5.57
N ARG A 136 17.80 8.48 -6.88
CA ARG A 136 18.68 9.27 -7.78
C ARG A 136 20.09 9.54 -7.23
N TYR A 137 20.69 8.58 -6.54
CA TYR A 137 22.02 8.72 -5.92
C TYR A 137 22.12 9.88 -4.91
N GLN A 138 21.00 10.35 -4.35
CA GLN A 138 20.99 11.47 -3.40
C GLN A 138 21.28 11.05 -1.96
N ILE A 139 21.28 9.75 -1.68
CA ILE A 139 21.45 9.23 -0.32
C ILE A 139 22.93 9.00 -0.04
N SER A 140 23.48 9.78 0.88
CA SER A 140 24.86 9.61 1.38
C SER A 140 24.89 9.19 2.85
N GLN A 141 23.82 9.48 3.59
CA GLN A 141 23.63 9.15 4.99
C GLN A 141 22.18 8.71 5.26
N LEU A 142 21.95 8.04 6.38
CA LEU A 142 20.63 7.57 6.79
C LEU A 142 19.60 8.72 6.90
N ARG A 143 20.04 9.90 7.37
CA ARG A 143 19.17 11.08 7.46
C ARG A 143 18.70 11.61 6.11
N ASP A 144 19.48 11.42 5.06
CA ASP A 144 19.10 11.83 3.71
C ASP A 144 17.91 10.98 3.22
N LEU A 145 17.82 9.73 3.70
CA LEU A 145 16.72 8.83 3.39
C LEU A 145 15.47 9.15 4.22
N LEU A 146 15.62 9.39 5.52
CA LEU A 146 14.49 9.58 6.43
C LEU A 146 13.99 11.04 6.49
N GLU A 147 14.72 11.98 5.91
CA GLU A 147 14.46 13.44 5.88
C GLU A 147 14.43 14.14 7.26
N GLU A 148 14.46 13.38 8.36
CA GLU A 148 14.32 13.90 9.73
C GLU A 148 15.30 13.23 10.72
N ASP A 149 16.13 14.03 11.39
CA ASP A 149 17.10 13.50 12.37
C ASP A 149 16.43 12.85 13.60
N ALA A 150 15.25 13.34 13.99
CA ALA A 150 14.48 12.77 15.09
C ALA A 150 14.05 11.33 14.78
N GLU A 151 13.66 11.09 13.53
CA GLU A 151 13.27 9.79 13.03
C GLU A 151 14.46 8.82 12.99
N CYS A 152 15.63 9.28 12.51
CA CYS A 152 16.85 8.47 12.58
C CYS A 152 17.15 8.02 14.01
N ARG A 153 17.11 8.95 14.98
CA ARG A 153 17.32 8.62 16.40
C ARG A 153 16.27 7.64 16.92
N PHE A 154 15.01 7.82 16.55
CA PHE A 154 13.93 6.93 16.96
C PHE A 154 14.18 5.50 16.46
N VAL A 155 14.46 5.31 15.17
CA VAL A 155 14.74 3.98 14.59
C VAL A 155 15.95 3.33 15.26
N LEU A 156 17.05 4.07 15.41
CA LEU A 156 18.27 3.55 16.00
C LEU A 156 18.10 3.19 17.48
N ASN A 157 17.26 3.94 18.22
CA ASN A 157 16.92 3.62 19.61
C ASN A 157 16.04 2.37 19.72
N GLN A 158 15.06 2.17 18.83
CA GLN A 158 14.22 0.96 18.84
C GLN A 158 15.04 -0.30 18.58
N LEU A 159 16.01 -0.22 17.66
CA LEU A 159 16.97 -1.29 17.39
C LEU A 159 17.89 -1.63 18.57
N GLN A 160 17.91 -0.81 19.64
CA GLN A 160 18.65 -1.17 20.84
C GLN A 160 18.00 -2.31 21.62
N ASN A 161 16.67 -2.42 21.53
CA ASN A 161 15.88 -3.38 22.30
C ASN A 161 15.34 -4.52 21.41
N HIS A 162 15.25 -4.28 20.10
CA HIS A 162 14.74 -5.25 19.14
C HIS A 162 15.79 -5.58 18.07
N PRO A 163 15.97 -6.86 17.71
CA PRO A 163 16.96 -7.27 16.70
C PRO A 163 16.60 -6.77 15.29
N VAL A 164 15.34 -6.44 15.06
CA VAL A 164 14.78 -5.98 13.79
C VAL A 164 13.79 -4.87 14.07
N GLN A 165 13.80 -3.83 13.24
CA GLN A 165 12.79 -2.78 13.26
C GLN A 165 12.16 -2.62 11.88
N ILE A 166 10.82 -2.67 11.82
CA ILE A 166 10.05 -2.50 10.59
C ILE A 166 9.21 -1.24 10.68
N ASN A 167 9.36 -0.34 9.71
CA ASN A 167 8.61 0.91 9.64
C ASN A 167 8.02 1.10 8.24
N GLU A 168 6.78 1.58 8.16
CA GLU A 168 6.17 2.02 6.90
C GLU A 168 6.13 3.54 6.86
N ARG A 169 6.67 4.16 5.81
CA ARG A 169 6.68 5.63 5.69
C ARG A 169 6.70 6.10 4.25
N VAL A 170 6.32 7.36 4.06
CA VAL A 170 6.46 8.04 2.76
C VAL A 170 7.89 8.55 2.61
N LEU A 171 8.53 8.21 1.50
CA LEU A 171 9.87 8.67 1.12
C LEU A 171 9.81 9.45 -0.19
N SER A 172 10.68 10.44 -0.36
CA SER A 172 10.87 11.13 -1.62
C SER A 172 11.72 10.28 -2.57
N THR A 173 11.16 9.92 -3.73
CA THR A 173 11.84 9.12 -4.76
C THR A 173 11.98 9.90 -6.07
N SER A 174 12.68 9.30 -7.02
CA SER A 174 12.86 9.78 -8.39
C SER A 174 11.54 10.02 -9.14
N ILE A 175 10.45 9.40 -8.70
CA ILE A 175 9.11 9.49 -9.31
C ILE A 175 8.09 10.17 -8.39
N GLY A 176 8.55 10.81 -7.31
CA GLY A 176 7.71 11.51 -6.33
C GLY A 176 7.64 10.80 -4.98
N LYS A 177 6.72 11.25 -4.13
CA LYS A 177 6.54 10.69 -2.78
C LYS A 177 5.84 9.33 -2.84
N ARG A 178 6.46 8.28 -2.29
CA ARG A 178 5.92 6.91 -2.31
C ARG A 178 6.05 6.23 -0.96
N TRP A 179 5.11 5.34 -0.64
CA TRP A 179 5.13 4.57 0.60
C TRP A 179 6.14 3.43 0.49
N HIS A 180 6.96 3.29 1.51
CA HIS A 180 7.95 2.24 1.61
C HIS A 180 7.85 1.53 2.95
N ARG A 181 7.98 0.21 2.93
CA ARG A 181 8.30 -0.59 4.11
C ARG A 181 9.80 -0.69 4.23
N LEU A 182 10.33 -0.33 5.39
CA LEU A 182 11.75 -0.30 5.71
C LEU A 182 12.00 -1.29 6.84
N GLU A 183 12.84 -2.27 6.59
CA GLU A 183 13.33 -3.21 7.60
C GLU A 183 14.79 -2.92 7.90
N PHE A 184 15.07 -2.59 9.16
CA PHE A 184 16.41 -2.28 9.65
C PHE A 184 16.91 -3.40 10.56
N ARG A 185 18.19 -3.75 10.42
CA ARG A 185 18.86 -4.77 11.24
C ARG A 185 20.35 -4.43 11.42
N TYR A 186 20.87 -4.57 12.63
CA TYR A 186 22.32 -4.57 12.85
C TYR A 186 22.91 -5.93 12.52
N LEU A 187 24.03 -5.94 11.81
CA LEU A 187 24.70 -7.19 11.41
C LEU A 187 25.53 -7.83 12.52
N ASP A 188 25.93 -7.04 13.50
CA ASP A 188 26.73 -7.49 14.63
C ASP A 188 26.21 -6.93 15.95
N ASN A 189 26.61 -7.59 17.04
CA ASN A 189 26.28 -7.14 18.40
C ASN A 189 26.95 -5.80 18.74
N HIS A 190 28.04 -5.45 18.02
CA HIS A 190 28.73 -4.18 18.15
C HIS A 190 28.01 -3.01 17.45
N ARG A 191 26.92 -3.29 16.72
CA ARG A 191 26.09 -2.31 16.02
C ARG A 191 26.90 -1.41 15.10
N SER A 192 27.91 -1.99 14.46
CA SER A 192 28.86 -1.25 13.62
C SER A 192 28.30 -1.00 12.22
N GLN A 193 27.40 -1.88 11.75
CA GLN A 193 26.81 -1.81 10.42
C GLN A 193 25.31 -2.09 10.46
N LEU A 194 24.56 -1.19 9.83
CA LEU A 194 23.11 -1.23 9.74
C LEU A 194 22.72 -1.66 8.33
N LEU A 195 22.10 -2.82 8.21
CA LEU A 195 21.49 -3.29 6.97
C LEU A 195 20.05 -2.76 6.90
N LEU A 196 19.70 -2.22 5.74
CA LEU A 196 18.35 -1.77 5.38
C LEU A 196 17.86 -2.60 4.19
N GLN A 197 16.69 -3.20 4.33
CA GLN A 197 15.88 -3.66 3.21
C GLN A 197 14.68 -2.72 3.06
N ALA A 198 14.41 -2.25 1.85
CA ALA A 198 13.31 -1.35 1.56
C ALA A 198 12.46 -1.90 0.41
N GLU A 199 11.14 -1.83 0.58
CA GLU A 199 10.15 -2.27 -0.40
C GLU A 199 9.18 -1.12 -0.66
N ASP A 200 8.96 -0.77 -1.93
CA ASP A 200 7.90 0.16 -2.30
C ASP A 200 6.54 -0.56 -2.20
N ILE A 201 5.72 -0.09 -1.27
CA ILE A 201 4.39 -0.62 -0.97
C ILE A 201 3.30 0.38 -1.36
N HIS A 202 3.62 1.36 -2.20
CA HIS A 202 2.70 2.45 -2.51
C HIS A 202 1.43 1.96 -3.20
N GLU A 203 1.53 1.05 -4.18
CA GLU A 203 0.34 0.49 -4.82
C GLU A 203 -0.52 -0.30 -3.83
N GLN A 204 0.10 -1.06 -2.93
CA GLN A 204 -0.62 -1.76 -1.86
C GLN A 204 -1.33 -0.75 -0.94
N LYS A 205 -0.66 0.32 -0.53
CA LYS A 205 -1.27 1.37 0.32
C LYS A 205 -2.39 2.12 -0.37
N VAL A 206 -2.26 2.40 -1.68
CA VAL A 206 -3.33 2.99 -2.49
C VAL A 206 -4.50 2.03 -2.58
N GLN A 207 -4.27 0.74 -2.82
CA GLN A 207 -5.31 -0.29 -2.87
C GLN A 207 -6.00 -0.49 -1.52
N GLU A 208 -5.25 -0.53 -0.41
CA GLU A 208 -5.79 -0.59 0.95
C GLU A 208 -6.69 0.63 1.20
N ALA A 209 -6.22 1.84 0.90
CA ALA A 209 -7.01 3.06 1.05
C ALA A 209 -8.27 3.10 0.17
N LEU A 210 -8.20 2.51 -1.03
CA LEU A 210 -9.34 2.37 -1.94
C LEU A 210 -10.29 1.25 -1.50
N ALA A 211 -9.80 0.16 -0.92
CA ALA A 211 -10.63 -0.92 -0.39
C ALA A 211 -11.51 -0.43 0.76
N HIS A 212 -11.02 0.56 1.51
CA HIS A 212 -11.80 1.25 2.53
C HIS A 212 -12.85 2.22 1.98
N ARG A 213 -12.97 2.33 0.65
CA ARG A 213 -13.89 3.23 -0.03
C ARG A 213 -14.78 2.51 -1.03
N ASP A 214 -15.98 3.02 -1.21
CA ASP A 214 -16.86 2.56 -2.27
C ASP A 214 -16.31 2.99 -3.63
N SER A 215 -16.10 2.03 -4.54
CA SER A 215 -15.44 2.24 -5.83
C SER A 215 -16.15 3.25 -6.76
N LEU A 216 -17.46 3.40 -6.62
CA LEU A 216 -18.27 4.31 -7.42
C LEU A 216 -18.24 5.73 -6.86
N THR A 217 -18.41 5.86 -5.54
CA THR A 217 -18.65 7.16 -4.88
C THR A 217 -17.38 7.76 -4.31
N GLY A 218 -16.40 6.93 -3.95
CA GLY A 218 -15.23 7.33 -3.17
C GLY A 218 -15.54 7.65 -1.70
N LEU A 219 -16.77 7.41 -1.24
CA LEU A 219 -17.15 7.47 0.18
C LEU A 219 -16.61 6.26 0.94
N LEU A 220 -16.74 6.21 2.27
CA LEU A 220 -16.32 5.04 3.04
C LEU A 220 -17.09 3.79 2.59
N SER A 221 -16.43 2.64 2.61
CA SER A 221 -17.10 1.34 2.50
C SER A 221 -18.10 1.21 3.65
N GLN A 222 -19.17 0.43 3.47
CA GLN A 222 -20.16 0.24 4.55
C GLN A 222 -19.51 -0.34 5.84
N PRO A 223 -18.66 -1.39 5.77
CA PRO A 223 -17.98 -1.91 6.96
C PRO A 223 -17.14 -0.86 7.68
N ASP A 224 -16.36 -0.06 6.94
CA ASP A 224 -15.48 0.95 7.53
C ASP A 224 -16.27 2.14 8.08
N PHE A 225 -17.36 2.51 7.41
CA PHE A 225 -18.29 3.51 7.94
C PHE A 225 -18.79 3.11 9.32
N PHE A 226 -19.29 1.88 9.51
CA PHE A 226 -19.76 1.44 10.81
C PHE A 226 -18.62 1.36 11.83
N ALA A 227 -17.45 0.84 11.46
CA ALA A 227 -16.30 0.73 12.36
C ALA A 227 -15.78 2.10 12.85
N ILE A 228 -15.62 3.07 11.93
CA ILE A 228 -15.14 4.43 12.24
C ILE A 228 -16.20 5.17 13.05
N SER A 229 -17.45 5.15 12.58
CA SER A 229 -18.55 5.86 13.22
C SER A 229 -18.77 5.40 14.65
N THR A 230 -18.66 4.09 14.93
CA THR A 230 -18.83 3.53 16.28
C THR A 230 -17.78 4.06 17.27
N ARG A 231 -16.55 4.31 16.81
CA ARG A 231 -15.46 4.86 17.63
C ARG A 231 -15.59 6.37 17.85
N GLN A 232 -16.27 7.06 16.94
CA GLN A 232 -16.34 8.52 16.90
C GLN A 232 -17.70 9.08 17.36
N ILE A 233 -18.60 8.26 17.91
CA ILE A 233 -19.89 8.73 18.41
C ILE A 233 -19.63 9.72 19.54
N ALA A 234 -19.78 11.00 19.22
CA ALA A 234 -19.77 12.07 20.18
C ALA A 234 -21.12 12.15 20.89
N SER A 235 -21.10 12.76 22.07
CA SER A 235 -22.31 13.33 22.64
C SER A 235 -22.99 14.22 21.60
N HIS A 236 -24.26 13.95 21.30
CA HIS A 236 -25.09 14.69 20.33
C HIS A 236 -24.92 14.34 18.85
N ALA A 237 -24.20 13.26 18.48
CA ALA A 237 -24.16 12.82 17.08
C ALA A 237 -25.55 12.45 16.53
N GLN A 238 -25.80 12.68 15.25
CA GLN A 238 -27.03 12.30 14.55
C GLN A 238 -26.72 11.40 13.36
N LEU A 239 -27.44 10.30 13.24
CA LEU A 239 -27.41 9.44 12.07
C LEU A 239 -28.40 9.99 11.04
N THR A 240 -27.92 10.32 9.85
CA THR A 240 -28.71 10.89 8.75
C THR A 240 -28.73 9.94 7.56
N LEU A 241 -29.92 9.50 7.16
CA LEU A 241 -30.16 8.67 5.98
C LEU A 241 -30.87 9.49 4.90
N TRP A 242 -30.32 9.45 3.70
CA TRP A 242 -30.98 9.93 2.49
C TRP A 242 -31.35 8.75 1.61
N ARG A 243 -32.64 8.55 1.39
CA ARG A 243 -33.19 7.42 0.64
C ARG A 243 -33.92 7.88 -0.62
N CYS A 244 -33.65 7.29 -1.79
CA CYS A 244 -34.50 7.52 -2.98
C CYS A 244 -35.62 6.47 -3.07
N GLN A 245 -36.86 6.88 -2.84
CA GLN A 245 -38.01 5.98 -2.76
C GLN A 245 -38.28 5.21 -4.07
N ASN A 246 -38.06 5.85 -5.22
CA ASN A 246 -38.37 5.30 -6.54
C ASN A 246 -37.14 5.01 -7.42
N TRP A 247 -36.01 4.68 -6.79
CA TRP A 247 -34.74 4.50 -7.49
C TRP A 247 -34.81 3.56 -8.69
N SER A 248 -35.40 2.37 -8.52
CA SER A 248 -35.43 1.35 -9.57
C SER A 248 -36.21 1.80 -10.81
N ALA A 249 -37.40 2.39 -10.61
CA ALA A 249 -38.22 2.91 -11.70
C ALA A 249 -37.52 4.08 -12.41
N TRP A 250 -36.88 4.95 -11.63
CA TRP A 250 -36.11 6.04 -12.17
C TRP A 250 -34.90 5.56 -12.99
N GLN A 251 -34.10 4.65 -12.45
CA GLN A 251 -32.92 4.08 -13.14
C GLN A 251 -33.31 3.41 -14.47
N GLN A 252 -34.45 2.72 -14.52
CA GLN A 252 -34.98 2.15 -15.77
C GLN A 252 -35.28 3.24 -16.81
N SER A 253 -35.80 4.39 -16.38
CA SER A 253 -36.11 5.51 -17.28
C SER A 253 -34.88 6.25 -17.83
N VAL A 254 -33.80 6.34 -17.07
CA VAL A 254 -32.60 7.13 -17.43
C VAL A 254 -31.42 6.29 -17.94
N GLY A 255 -31.44 4.99 -17.69
CA GLY A 255 -30.35 4.06 -18.02
C GLY A 255 -29.18 4.09 -17.03
N LEU A 256 -28.38 3.02 -17.06
CA LEU A 256 -27.30 2.76 -16.11
C LEU A 256 -26.22 3.86 -16.09
N SER A 257 -25.78 4.33 -17.25
CA SER A 257 -24.70 5.33 -17.32
C SER A 257 -25.09 6.65 -16.66
N ARG A 258 -26.35 7.10 -16.84
CA ARG A 258 -26.85 8.35 -16.25
C ARG A 258 -27.11 8.20 -14.75
N SER A 259 -27.59 7.04 -14.29
CA SER A 259 -27.78 6.78 -12.87
C SER A 259 -26.45 6.73 -12.10
N LEU A 260 -25.42 6.08 -12.64
CA LEU A 260 -24.09 6.03 -12.04
C LEU A 260 -23.44 7.42 -11.94
N ARG A 261 -23.55 8.24 -12.99
CA ARG A 261 -23.07 9.63 -12.97
C ARG A 261 -23.78 10.47 -11.90
N THR A 262 -25.08 10.22 -11.70
CA THR A 262 -25.87 10.90 -10.67
C THR A 262 -25.41 10.50 -9.27
N ILE A 263 -25.19 9.21 -9.02
CA ILE A 263 -24.63 8.73 -7.74
C ILE A 263 -23.29 9.40 -7.43
N LYS A 264 -22.39 9.46 -8.44
CA LYS A 264 -21.07 10.08 -8.27
C LYS A 264 -21.18 11.56 -7.89
N LEU A 265 -22.01 12.32 -8.59
CA LEU A 265 -22.20 13.75 -8.31
C LEU A 265 -22.84 14.01 -6.94
N LEU A 266 -23.78 13.15 -6.52
CA LEU A 266 -24.36 13.22 -5.18
C LEU A 266 -23.31 12.95 -4.11
N ALA A 267 -22.46 11.93 -4.31
CA ALA A 267 -21.38 11.62 -3.40
C ALA A 267 -20.35 12.76 -3.29
N ASP A 268 -19.94 13.34 -4.42
CA ASP A 268 -19.00 14.46 -4.43
C ASP A 268 -19.59 15.70 -3.74
N SER A 269 -20.88 15.97 -3.94
CA SER A 269 -21.61 17.02 -3.23
C SER A 269 -21.65 16.75 -1.72
N LEU A 270 -21.95 15.52 -1.30
CA LEU A 270 -21.96 15.14 0.11
C LEU A 270 -20.60 15.36 0.77
N GLN A 271 -19.51 14.99 0.11
CA GLN A 271 -18.15 15.23 0.61
C GLN A 271 -17.82 16.72 0.75
N GLN A 272 -18.39 17.58 -0.10
CA GLN A 272 -18.16 19.02 -0.06
C GLN A 272 -18.95 19.72 1.06
N TYR A 273 -20.18 19.26 1.32
CA TYR A 273 -21.08 19.91 2.29
C TYR A 273 -20.97 19.36 3.70
N LEU A 274 -20.59 18.09 3.87
CA LEU A 274 -20.41 17.50 5.19
C LEU A 274 -19.20 18.13 5.90
N PRO A 275 -19.27 18.30 7.24
CA PRO A 275 -18.12 18.70 8.04
C PRO A 275 -16.91 17.79 7.77
N ALA A 276 -15.69 18.33 7.84
CA ALA A 276 -14.44 17.67 7.46
C ALA A 276 -14.10 16.36 8.22
N LEU A 277 -14.96 15.91 9.14
CA LEU A 277 -14.80 14.70 9.94
C LEU A 277 -16.08 13.84 10.02
N SER A 278 -17.14 14.19 9.27
CA SER A 278 -18.37 13.40 9.27
C SER A 278 -18.23 12.17 8.37
N PRO A 279 -18.24 10.94 8.92
CA PRO A 279 -18.18 9.73 8.09
C PRO A 279 -19.47 9.63 7.27
N CYS A 280 -19.33 9.18 6.02
CA CYS A 280 -20.44 8.99 5.09
C CYS A 280 -20.17 7.78 4.19
N THR A 281 -21.23 7.04 3.85
CA THR A 281 -21.18 5.83 3.01
C THR A 281 -22.37 5.76 2.04
N TYR A 282 -22.18 4.99 0.97
CA TYR A 282 -23.21 4.65 0.00
C TYR A 282 -23.79 3.26 0.29
N LEU A 283 -25.12 3.18 0.40
CA LEU A 283 -25.82 1.97 0.79
C LEU A 283 -26.28 1.11 -0.40
N GLY A 284 -26.28 1.69 -1.61
CA GLY A 284 -26.90 1.09 -2.80
C GLY A 284 -28.23 1.76 -3.15
N LYS A 285 -28.69 1.58 -4.39
CA LYS A 285 -29.96 2.12 -4.91
C LYS A 285 -30.15 3.63 -4.67
N GLY A 286 -29.05 4.39 -4.78
CA GLY A 286 -29.08 5.83 -4.55
C GLY A 286 -29.11 6.26 -3.09
N ASP A 287 -29.10 5.34 -2.12
CA ASP A 287 -29.20 5.68 -0.69
C ASP A 287 -27.82 6.01 -0.09
N PHE A 288 -27.79 7.01 0.78
CA PHE A 288 -26.57 7.48 1.47
C PHE A 288 -26.80 7.61 2.97
N LEU A 289 -25.76 7.34 3.75
CA LEU A 289 -25.80 7.40 5.21
C LEU A 289 -24.62 8.20 5.73
N ALA A 290 -24.85 9.08 6.71
CA ALA A 290 -23.78 9.82 7.37
C ALA A 290 -24.00 9.95 8.88
N VAL A 291 -22.91 10.07 9.63
CA VAL A 291 -22.96 10.53 11.02
C VAL A 291 -22.54 12.00 11.05
N ILE A 292 -23.47 12.85 11.48
CA ILE A 292 -23.29 14.29 11.58
C ILE A 292 -23.32 14.65 13.05
N THR A 293 -22.23 15.17 13.57
CA THR A 293 -22.24 15.82 14.88
C THR A 293 -22.67 17.27 14.64
N PRO A 294 -23.82 17.72 15.19
CA PRO A 294 -24.20 19.12 15.16
C PRO A 294 -23.09 19.89 15.86
N SER A 295 -22.25 20.54 15.08
CA SER A 295 -21.12 21.25 15.63
C SER A 295 -21.61 22.41 16.49
N THR A 296 -20.82 22.82 17.48
CA THR A 296 -20.97 24.07 18.25
C THR A 296 -20.95 25.35 17.41
N TYR A 297 -20.88 25.25 16.08
CA TYR A 297 -20.92 26.39 15.16
C TYR A 297 -22.37 26.82 14.92
N THR A 298 -22.64 28.07 15.27
CA THR A 298 -23.84 28.87 14.99
C THR A 298 -24.04 29.18 13.50
N ASP A 299 -23.55 28.34 12.58
CA ASP A 299 -23.64 28.56 11.14
C ASP A 299 -24.83 27.78 10.57
N ARG A 300 -25.88 28.52 10.16
CA ARG A 300 -27.13 27.97 9.55
C ARG A 300 -26.88 27.08 8.32
N ARG A 301 -25.67 27.08 7.76
CA ARG A 301 -25.27 26.23 6.63
C ARG A 301 -25.21 24.72 6.94
N TYR A 302 -25.11 24.34 8.22
CA TYR A 302 -25.08 22.94 8.65
C TYR A 302 -26.40 22.48 9.28
N ASP A 303 -27.45 23.30 9.17
CA ASP A 303 -28.80 22.86 9.50
C ASP A 303 -29.14 21.69 8.57
N THR A 304 -29.34 20.52 9.18
CA THR A 304 -29.48 19.25 8.46
C THR A 304 -30.77 19.21 7.62
N GLN A 305 -31.77 20.04 7.95
CA GLN A 305 -32.94 20.29 7.08
C GLN A 305 -32.57 21.14 5.84
N LEU A 306 -31.67 22.12 6.01
CA LEU A 306 -31.12 22.93 4.94
C LEU A 306 -30.16 22.12 4.06
N LEU A 307 -29.41 21.15 4.61
CA LEU A 307 -28.60 20.21 3.82
C LEU A 307 -29.50 19.32 2.95
N ALA A 308 -30.61 18.79 3.48
CA ALA A 308 -31.58 18.03 2.68
C ALA A 308 -32.20 18.85 1.53
N GLN A 309 -32.26 20.18 1.66
CA GLN A 309 -32.77 21.10 0.62
C GLN A 309 -31.67 21.70 -0.28
N ALA A 310 -30.44 21.85 0.24
CA ALA A 310 -29.25 22.37 -0.45
C ALA A 310 -28.57 21.31 -1.32
N TRP A 311 -29.03 20.06 -1.28
CA TRP A 311 -28.76 18.96 -2.22
C TRP A 311 -29.09 19.27 -3.70
N ILE A 312 -29.46 20.52 -4.01
CA ILE A 312 -30.00 20.97 -5.29
C ILE A 312 -29.17 22.20 -5.69
N PRO A 313 -28.24 22.11 -6.68
CA PRO A 313 -28.59 21.64 -8.03
C PRO A 313 -27.45 20.91 -8.77
N ALA A 314 -27.47 19.57 -8.89
CA ALA A 314 -26.65 18.90 -9.90
C ALA A 314 -27.36 18.98 -11.27
N ARG A 315 -27.13 20.07 -12.01
CA ARG A 315 -27.42 20.07 -13.45
C ARG A 315 -26.29 19.33 -14.16
N ASP A 316 -26.59 18.55 -15.19
CA ASP A 316 -25.54 18.04 -16.07
C ASP A 316 -24.89 19.18 -16.88
N ASN A 317 -23.81 18.88 -17.63
CA ASN A 317 -23.13 19.86 -18.49
C ASN A 317 -24.04 20.48 -19.57
N LEU A 318 -25.27 19.99 -19.74
CA LEU A 318 -26.29 20.46 -20.67
C LEU A 318 -27.40 21.24 -19.94
N GLY A 319 -27.24 21.53 -18.64
CA GLY A 319 -28.20 22.31 -17.86
C GLY A 319 -29.45 21.53 -17.44
N SER A 320 -29.54 20.22 -17.70
CA SER A 320 -30.68 19.39 -17.33
C SER A 320 -30.56 18.93 -15.87
N PRO A 321 -31.65 18.99 -15.08
CA PRO A 321 -31.61 18.52 -13.70
C PRO A 321 -31.35 17.00 -13.64
N LEU A 322 -30.26 16.58 -12.99
CA LEU A 322 -30.02 15.19 -12.63
C LEU A 322 -30.88 14.90 -11.38
N ARG A 323 -32.13 14.51 -11.57
CA ARG A 323 -33.08 14.23 -10.48
C ARG A 323 -33.51 12.77 -10.49
N CYS A 324 -33.26 12.04 -9.39
CA CYS A 324 -34.23 11.08 -8.83
C CYS A 324 -35.15 11.95 -7.95
N PRO A 325 -36.43 12.19 -8.30
CA PRO A 325 -37.24 13.25 -7.68
C PRO A 325 -37.66 12.97 -6.23
N ASP A 326 -37.45 11.76 -5.71
CA ASP A 326 -38.08 11.28 -4.48
C ASP A 326 -37.07 10.93 -3.37
N TYR A 327 -36.10 11.82 -3.13
CA TYR A 327 -35.21 11.69 -1.99
C TYR A 327 -35.91 12.13 -0.70
N GLN A 328 -35.92 11.26 0.31
CA GLN A 328 -36.34 11.56 1.66
C GLN A 328 -35.15 11.54 2.60
N CYS A 329 -35.09 12.53 3.49
CA CYS A 329 -34.09 12.61 4.55
C CYS A 329 -34.72 12.20 5.88
N GLN A 330 -34.15 11.20 6.54
CA GLN A 330 -34.53 10.75 7.87
C GLN A 330 -33.34 10.92 8.82
N GLN A 331 -33.60 11.30 10.06
CA GLN A 331 -32.57 11.56 11.06
C GLN A 331 -32.96 10.92 12.39
N ILE A 332 -31.99 10.25 13.03
CA ILE A 332 -32.14 9.72 14.38
C ILE A 332 -30.98 10.23 15.25
N PRO A 333 -31.27 10.85 16.40
CA PRO A 333 -30.23 11.23 17.35
C PRO A 333 -29.59 10.00 17.99
N LEU A 334 -28.26 9.97 18.03
CA LEU A 334 -27.49 8.94 18.74
C LEU A 334 -27.25 9.44 20.16
N ALA A 335 -27.82 8.75 21.15
CA ALA A 335 -27.68 9.13 22.56
C ALA A 335 -26.27 8.83 23.09
N GLU A 336 -25.82 9.63 24.09
CA GLU A 336 -24.50 9.55 24.74
C GLU A 336 -24.15 8.20 25.37
N HIS A 337 -25.13 7.34 25.60
CA HIS A 337 -24.93 6.05 26.26
C HIS A 337 -25.40 4.90 25.34
N GLN A 338 -24.41 4.22 24.74
CA GLN A 338 -24.54 2.87 24.17
C GLN A 338 -25.56 2.69 23.02
N PHE A 339 -25.73 3.67 22.13
CA PHE A 339 -26.55 3.45 20.95
C PHE A 339 -25.76 2.69 19.86
N ASP A 340 -26.15 1.44 19.58
CA ASP A 340 -25.58 0.63 18.50
C ASP A 340 -25.98 1.21 17.13
N LEU A 341 -24.98 1.59 16.32
CA LEU A 341 -25.18 2.15 14.99
C LEU A 341 -25.88 1.19 14.03
N ALA A 342 -25.63 -0.12 14.14
CA ALA A 342 -26.31 -1.12 13.32
C ALA A 342 -27.80 -1.13 13.67
N ARG A 343 -28.12 -1.11 14.96
CA ARG A 343 -29.50 -1.03 15.44
C ARG A 343 -30.18 0.29 15.05
N ALA A 344 -29.45 1.41 15.08
CA ALA A 344 -29.96 2.71 14.62
C ALA A 344 -30.30 2.68 13.13
N PHE A 345 -29.44 2.06 12.34
CA PHE A 345 -29.64 1.87 10.92
C PHE A 345 -30.84 0.98 10.61
N ASP A 346 -31.03 -0.11 11.36
CA ASP A 346 -32.20 -0.98 11.23
C ASP A 346 -33.51 -0.22 11.50
N LEU A 347 -33.52 0.66 12.52
CA LEU A 347 -34.68 1.51 12.82
C LEU A 347 -34.98 2.52 11.70
N LEU A 348 -33.97 3.05 11.02
CA LEU A 348 -34.14 3.88 9.82
C LEU A 348 -34.59 3.06 8.58
N HIS A 349 -34.34 1.76 8.56
CA HIS A 349 -34.82 0.88 7.50
C HIS A 349 -36.26 0.42 7.70
N GLN A 350 -36.73 0.36 8.94
CA GLN A 350 -38.09 -0.07 9.29
C GLN A 350 -39.13 1.06 9.18
N ASN A 351 -38.71 2.33 9.21
CA ASN A 351 -39.56 3.52 9.05
C ASN A 351 -39.38 4.16 7.67
#